data_AF-A0A1Y2LIF4-F1
#
_entry.id   AF-A0A1Y2LIF4-F1
#
_cell.length_a   1.000
_cell.length_b   1.000
_cell.length_c   1.000
_cell.angle_alpha   90.00
_cell.angle_beta   90.00
_cell.angle_gamma   90.00
#
_symmetry.space_group_name_H-M   'P 1'
#
loop_
_entity.id
_entity.type
_entity.pdbx_description
1 polymer ?
#
loop_
_entity_poly.entity_id
_entity_poly.type
_entity_poly.pdbx_seq_one_letter_code
_entity_poly.pdbx_strand_id
1 'polypeptide(L)'
;MDNDEVIMPFEGSSSKVNASPIPSQPLSYSKPVDDFKPLPTSPAYIFYLAVTAPHTDKYEVHGPAPSFRTLIPRIIDIASDSPAGLSKLKSLCTADDGWGGRVDNLAFDTEGFHTLILDGQRGSYTVLQVLAVENAEVKAVLPAPVYTVTRHGPLVNTLGPLVNTYTDEGGKSKLGTAQGMAATSAFVGAFAERKDALEAARKAMAAMAEGVEGVARTETMGQGAEGGVMLAARPGVSWQVKVLYKGEVFRSAREAAEAEGKAVEWRL
;
A
#
# COMPACT_ATOMS: atom_id res chain seq x y z
N MET A 1 -41.86 35.33 38.69
CA MET A 1 -42.09 34.01 38.08
C MET A 1 -40.82 33.74 37.33
N ASP A 2 -39.84 33.25 38.08
CA ASP A 2 -38.45 33.13 37.67
C ASP A 2 -38.19 31.63 37.51
N ASN A 3 -37.79 31.25 36.30
CA ASN A 3 -37.41 29.88 35.96
C ASN A 3 -35.98 29.66 36.46
N ASP A 4 -35.84 28.98 37.60
CA ASP A 4 -34.58 28.40 38.04
C ASP A 4 -34.23 27.19 37.14
N GLU A 5 -33.29 27.38 36.22
CA GLU A 5 -32.58 26.27 35.58
C GLU A 5 -31.66 25.61 36.59
N VAL A 6 -32.01 24.38 36.99
CA VAL A 6 -31.18 23.52 37.82
C VAL A 6 -29.99 23.01 36.99
N ILE A 7 -28.83 23.68 37.14
CA ILE A 7 -27.55 23.17 36.66
C ILE A 7 -27.00 22.19 37.71
N MET A 8 -27.04 20.89 37.41
CA MET A 8 -26.38 19.88 38.25
C MET A 8 -24.86 19.95 38.06
N PRO A 9 -24.05 19.99 39.14
CA PRO A 9 -22.60 19.89 39.03
C PRO A 9 -22.21 18.46 38.65
N PHE A 10 -21.51 18.29 37.53
CA PHE A 10 -20.87 17.04 37.16
C PHE A 10 -19.64 16.85 38.05
N GLU A 11 -19.78 16.01 39.09
CA GLU A 11 -18.67 15.63 39.95
C GLU A 11 -17.57 14.94 39.13
N GLY A 12 -16.39 15.56 39.15
CA GLY A 12 -15.19 15.03 38.53
C GLY A 12 -14.72 13.76 39.23
N SER A 13 -15.05 12.60 38.65
CA SER A 13 -14.36 11.36 38.98
C SER A 13 -13.08 11.30 38.14
N SER A 14 -11.98 11.75 38.75
CA SER A 14 -10.61 11.66 38.22
C SER A 14 -10.18 10.19 38.16
N SER A 15 -10.67 9.48 37.14
CA SER A 15 -10.08 8.22 36.72
C SER A 15 -8.80 8.57 35.98
N LYS A 16 -7.65 8.36 36.63
CA LYS A 16 -6.34 8.35 35.96
C LYS A 16 -6.39 7.27 34.87
N VAL A 17 -6.78 7.66 33.65
CA VAL A 17 -6.67 6.83 32.47
C VAL A 17 -5.17 6.62 32.26
N ASN A 18 -4.72 5.41 32.55
CA ASN A 18 -3.39 4.94 32.22
C ASN A 18 -3.32 4.89 30.69
N ALA A 19 -3.03 6.04 30.06
CA ALA A 19 -2.85 6.12 28.63
C ALA A 19 -1.66 5.23 28.27
N SER A 20 -1.93 4.10 27.63
CA SER A 20 -0.90 3.24 27.06
C SER A 20 0.09 4.11 26.29
N PRO A 21 1.41 3.97 26.56
CA PRO A 21 2.41 4.87 26.01
C PRO A 21 2.24 4.93 24.50
N ILE A 22 2.05 6.16 23.99
CA ILE A 22 2.17 6.44 22.56
C ILE A 22 3.55 5.89 22.16
N PRO A 23 3.67 5.06 21.12
CA PRO A 23 4.98 4.62 20.65
C PRO A 23 5.78 5.87 20.29
N SER A 24 6.73 6.22 21.15
CA SER A 24 7.45 7.49 21.17
C SER A 24 8.66 7.49 20.24
N GLN A 25 8.74 6.53 19.32
CA GLN A 25 9.81 6.45 18.35
C GLN A 25 9.24 6.07 16.98
N PRO A 26 9.65 6.74 15.89
CA PRO A 26 9.45 6.16 14.57
C PRO A 26 10.12 4.80 14.60
N LEU A 27 9.39 3.75 14.19
CA LEU A 27 9.94 2.42 14.00
C LEU A 27 11.30 2.57 13.32
N SER A 28 12.38 2.15 13.99
CA SER A 28 13.72 2.23 13.42
C SER A 28 13.75 1.33 12.20
N TYR A 29 13.52 1.92 11.03
CA TYR A 29 13.44 1.17 9.79
C TYR A 29 14.87 0.94 9.32
N SER A 30 15.43 -0.21 9.71
CA SER A 30 16.71 -0.66 9.18
C SER A 30 16.56 -0.89 7.70
N LYS A 31 17.47 -0.33 6.90
CA LYS A 31 17.54 -0.59 5.46
C LYS A 31 17.54 -2.13 5.26
N PRO A 32 16.58 -2.68 4.50
CA PRO A 32 16.56 -4.12 4.24
C PRO A 32 17.80 -4.55 3.43
N VAL A 33 17.93 -5.84 3.16
CA VAL A 33 18.97 -6.38 2.27
C VAL A 33 18.31 -6.85 0.97
N ASP A 34 19.04 -6.78 -0.13
CA ASP A 34 18.62 -7.34 -1.41
C ASP A 34 18.31 -8.85 -1.23
N ASP A 35 17.18 -9.31 -1.76
CA ASP A 35 16.79 -10.74 -1.79
C ASP A 35 16.42 -11.14 -3.22
N PHE A 36 17.36 -11.81 -3.88
CA PHE A 36 17.23 -12.28 -5.27
C PHE A 36 16.84 -13.76 -5.36
N LYS A 37 16.25 -14.32 -4.30
CA LYS A 37 15.66 -15.66 -4.42
C LYS A 37 14.57 -15.68 -5.50
N PRO A 38 14.47 -16.79 -6.24
CA PRO A 38 13.46 -16.93 -7.28
C PRO A 38 12.06 -16.93 -6.67
N LEU A 39 11.13 -16.22 -7.32
CA LEU A 39 9.72 -16.23 -6.97
C LEU A 39 9.11 -17.59 -7.32
N PRO A 40 8.06 -18.02 -6.59
CA PRO A 40 7.40 -19.27 -6.89
C PRO A 40 6.67 -19.19 -8.25
N THR A 41 6.81 -20.24 -9.07
CA THR A 41 6.37 -20.30 -10.48
C THR A 41 5.10 -21.15 -10.67
N SER A 42 4.15 -21.07 -9.76
CA SER A 42 2.83 -21.72 -9.93
C SER A 42 1.93 -20.93 -10.90
N PRO A 43 1.15 -21.62 -11.76
CA PRO A 43 0.11 -20.99 -12.56
C PRO A 43 -1.03 -20.38 -11.73
N ALA A 44 -1.07 -20.54 -10.40
CA ALA A 44 -2.05 -19.89 -9.53
C ALA A 44 -1.58 -18.53 -8.96
N TYR A 45 -0.30 -18.16 -9.11
CA TYR A 45 0.21 -16.90 -8.59
C TYR A 45 -0.17 -15.70 -9.44
N ILE A 46 -0.40 -14.59 -8.75
CA ILE A 46 -0.47 -13.22 -9.26
C ILE A 46 0.65 -12.43 -8.60
N PHE A 47 1.28 -11.57 -9.39
CA PHE A 47 2.41 -10.76 -8.94
C PHE A 47 1.97 -9.32 -8.67
N TYR A 48 2.50 -8.75 -7.60
CA TYR A 48 2.38 -7.34 -7.26
C TYR A 48 3.77 -6.76 -6.99
N LEU A 49 3.97 -5.48 -7.30
CA LEU A 49 5.18 -4.74 -6.98
C LEU A 49 4.85 -3.71 -5.91
N ALA A 50 5.30 -3.95 -4.68
CA ALA A 50 5.27 -2.97 -3.60
C ALA A 50 6.51 -2.07 -3.69
N VAL A 51 6.28 -0.75 -3.68
CA VAL A 51 7.31 0.29 -3.76
C VAL A 51 7.27 1.06 -2.46
N THR A 52 8.33 0.94 -1.67
CA THR A 52 8.44 1.60 -0.37
C THR A 52 9.59 2.59 -0.40
N ALA A 53 9.31 3.87 -0.14
CA ALA A 53 10.33 4.91 -0.06
C ALA A 53 10.28 5.54 1.35
N PRO A 54 11.06 5.02 2.32
CA PRO A 54 10.99 5.46 3.72
C PRO A 54 11.29 6.95 3.90
N HIS A 55 12.18 7.50 3.08
CA HIS A 55 12.63 8.90 3.15
C HIS A 55 11.56 9.91 2.73
N THR A 56 10.59 9.50 1.91
CA THR A 56 9.42 10.32 1.50
C THR A 56 8.12 9.81 2.11
N ASP A 57 8.21 8.84 3.02
CA ASP A 57 7.10 8.14 3.64
C ASP A 57 6.06 7.59 2.63
N LYS A 58 6.54 7.08 1.50
CA LYS A 58 5.69 6.63 0.40
C LYS A 58 5.58 5.10 0.38
N TYR A 59 4.36 4.60 0.20
CA TYR A 59 4.07 3.19 -0.07
C TYR A 59 3.05 3.06 -1.20
N GLU A 60 3.43 2.39 -2.28
CA GLU A 60 2.57 2.10 -3.43
C GLU A 60 2.61 0.62 -3.76
N VAL A 61 1.50 0.08 -4.26
CA VAL A 61 1.45 -1.30 -4.77
C VAL A 61 1.00 -1.25 -6.22
N HIS A 62 1.75 -1.88 -7.12
CA HIS A 62 1.43 -2.05 -8.55
C HIS A 62 1.04 -3.50 -8.83
N GLY A 63 0.19 -3.73 -9.83
CA GLY A 63 -0.47 -5.01 -10.10
C GLY A 63 -1.99 -4.90 -10.01
N PRO A 64 -2.74 -6.01 -10.18
CA PRO A 64 -2.27 -7.39 -10.40
C PRO A 64 -1.55 -7.61 -11.73
N ALA A 65 -0.53 -8.46 -11.74
CA ALA A 65 0.16 -8.91 -12.94
C ALA A 65 0.14 -10.45 -13.05
N PRO A 66 -0.17 -11.03 -14.23
CA PRO A 66 -0.20 -12.48 -14.42
C PRO A 66 1.19 -13.12 -14.44
N SER A 67 2.23 -12.33 -14.69
CA SER A 67 3.63 -12.76 -14.75
C SER A 67 4.56 -11.67 -14.23
N PHE A 68 5.73 -12.06 -13.72
CA PHE A 68 6.77 -11.12 -13.31
C PHE A 68 7.20 -10.21 -14.48
N ARG A 69 7.30 -10.76 -15.69
CA ARG A 69 7.64 -10.00 -16.91
C ARG A 69 6.79 -8.76 -17.13
N THR A 70 5.51 -8.80 -16.79
CA THR A 70 4.60 -7.64 -16.92
C THR A 70 4.97 -6.49 -15.97
N LEU A 71 5.66 -6.77 -14.87
CA LEU A 71 6.13 -5.76 -13.91
C LEU A 71 7.46 -5.13 -14.31
N ILE A 72 8.25 -5.77 -15.18
CA ILE A 72 9.60 -5.32 -15.58
C ILE A 72 9.60 -3.87 -16.10
N PRO A 73 8.70 -3.42 -17.01
CA PRO A 73 8.71 -2.04 -17.47
C PRO A 73 8.59 -1.04 -16.32
N ARG A 74 7.75 -1.34 -15.32
CA ARG A 74 7.56 -0.47 -14.15
C ARG A 74 8.77 -0.52 -13.21
N ILE A 75 9.39 -1.68 -13.06
CA ILE A 75 10.64 -1.83 -12.28
C ILE A 75 11.75 -1.00 -12.92
N ILE A 76 11.90 -1.05 -14.25
CA ILE A 76 12.89 -0.25 -14.99
C ILE A 76 12.60 1.25 -14.85
N ASP A 77 11.34 1.65 -15.01
CA ASP A 77 10.88 3.04 -14.84
C ASP A 77 11.30 3.59 -13.47
N ILE A 78 11.00 2.86 -12.38
CA ILE A 78 11.40 3.28 -11.02
C ILE A 78 12.92 3.19 -10.80
N ALA A 79 13.59 2.20 -11.38
CA ALA A 79 15.04 2.05 -11.27
C ALA A 79 15.82 3.08 -12.11
N SER A 80 15.18 3.75 -13.08
CA SER A 80 15.83 4.74 -13.95
C SER A 80 16.36 5.94 -13.16
N ASP A 81 15.72 6.26 -12.02
CA ASP A 81 16.16 7.29 -11.08
C ASP A 81 17.40 6.90 -10.26
N SER A 82 17.85 5.64 -10.35
CA SER A 82 19.04 5.11 -9.65
C SER A 82 19.99 4.38 -10.62
N PRO A 83 21.08 5.03 -11.07
CA PRO A 83 22.06 4.39 -11.97
C PRO A 83 22.68 3.11 -11.40
N ALA A 84 22.89 3.06 -10.08
CA ALA A 84 23.38 1.88 -9.38
C ALA A 84 22.32 0.77 -9.36
N GLY A 85 21.06 1.10 -9.07
CA GLY A 85 19.95 0.16 -9.13
C GLY A 85 19.71 -0.42 -10.53
N LEU A 86 19.81 0.42 -11.56
CA LEU A 86 19.70 -0.01 -12.96
C LEU A 86 20.86 -0.92 -13.38
N SER A 87 22.07 -0.67 -12.86
CA SER A 87 23.22 -1.54 -13.08
C SER A 87 23.06 -2.90 -12.39
N LYS A 88 22.51 -2.93 -11.16
CA LYS A 88 22.14 -4.17 -10.47
C LYS A 88 21.09 -4.95 -11.28
N LEU A 89 20.02 -4.28 -11.71
CA LEU A 89 18.95 -4.90 -12.51
C LEU A 89 19.49 -5.49 -13.80
N LYS A 90 20.33 -4.77 -14.54
CA LYS A 90 21.02 -5.28 -15.75
C LYS A 90 21.89 -6.51 -15.46
N SER A 91 22.56 -6.52 -14.31
CA SER A 91 23.39 -7.66 -13.89
C SER A 91 22.54 -8.89 -13.60
N LEU A 92 21.32 -8.72 -13.09
CA LEU A 92 20.37 -9.84 -12.88
C LEU A 92 19.78 -10.35 -14.20
N CYS A 93 19.56 -9.44 -15.17
CA CYS A 93 19.12 -9.78 -16.51
C CYS A 93 20.21 -10.41 -17.39
N THR A 94 21.46 -10.53 -16.92
CA THR A 94 22.56 -11.13 -17.69
C THR A 94 23.18 -12.30 -16.94
N ALA A 95 23.51 -13.36 -17.67
CA ALA A 95 24.22 -14.53 -17.18
C ALA A 95 25.58 -14.65 -17.88
N ASP A 96 26.57 -15.22 -17.18
CA ASP A 96 27.87 -15.55 -17.77
C ASP A 96 27.72 -16.80 -18.65
N ASP A 97 28.21 -16.75 -19.88
CA ASP A 97 28.17 -17.88 -20.81
C ASP A 97 29.28 -18.92 -20.56
N GLY A 98 30.13 -18.69 -19.56
CA GLY A 98 31.27 -19.55 -19.21
C GLY A 98 32.49 -19.32 -20.09
N TRP A 99 32.41 -18.43 -21.07
CA TRP A 99 33.50 -18.04 -21.99
C TRP A 99 33.85 -16.56 -21.89
N GLY A 100 33.36 -15.87 -20.83
CA GLY A 100 33.59 -14.45 -20.59
C GLY A 100 32.67 -13.52 -21.39
N GLY A 101 31.68 -14.07 -22.10
CA GLY A 101 30.58 -13.32 -22.69
C GLY A 101 29.39 -13.21 -21.74
N ARG A 102 28.52 -12.23 -22.01
CA ARG A 102 27.26 -12.02 -21.27
C ARG A 102 26.09 -12.35 -22.18
N VAL A 103 25.22 -13.24 -21.71
CA VAL A 103 24.00 -13.65 -22.41
C VAL A 103 22.79 -13.25 -21.58
N ASP A 104 21.65 -13.04 -22.22
CA ASP A 104 20.41 -12.70 -21.52
C ASP A 104 20.00 -13.84 -20.57
N ASN A 105 19.76 -13.48 -19.31
CA ASN A 105 19.25 -14.40 -18.30
C ASN A 105 17.74 -14.58 -18.48
N LEU A 106 17.37 -15.51 -19.36
CA LEU A 106 15.96 -15.82 -19.65
C LEU A 106 15.19 -16.30 -18.40
N ALA A 107 15.88 -16.87 -17.41
CA ALA A 107 15.25 -17.31 -16.16
C ALA A 107 14.78 -16.12 -15.31
N PHE A 108 15.44 -14.96 -15.41
CA PHE A 108 15.06 -13.77 -14.65
C PHE A 108 13.67 -13.25 -15.02
N ASP A 109 13.29 -13.34 -16.29
CA ASP A 109 11.96 -12.90 -16.75
C ASP A 109 10.82 -13.74 -16.16
N THR A 110 11.12 -14.99 -15.77
CA THR A 110 10.14 -15.92 -15.16
C THR A 110 10.22 -15.97 -13.64
N GLU A 111 11.43 -15.93 -13.08
CA GLU A 111 11.69 -16.14 -11.65
C GLU A 111 11.80 -14.82 -10.87
N GLY A 112 12.19 -13.72 -11.52
CA GLY A 112 12.30 -12.40 -10.92
C GLY A 112 13.13 -12.34 -9.65
N PHE A 113 12.70 -11.51 -8.69
CA PHE A 113 13.36 -11.31 -7.40
C PHE A 113 12.33 -10.99 -6.31
N HIS A 114 12.65 -11.23 -5.04
CA HIS A 114 11.79 -10.83 -3.94
C HIS A 114 11.97 -9.37 -3.54
N THR A 115 13.20 -8.90 -3.35
CA THR A 115 13.49 -7.55 -2.88
C THR A 115 14.71 -6.98 -3.60
N LEU A 116 14.56 -5.78 -4.16
CA LEU A 116 15.63 -4.99 -4.77
C LEU A 116 15.65 -3.61 -4.13
N ILE A 117 16.83 -3.18 -3.70
CA ILE A 117 17.04 -1.88 -3.08
C ILE A 117 17.73 -0.97 -4.07
N LEU A 118 17.03 0.11 -4.37
CA LEU A 118 17.50 1.21 -5.21
C LEU A 118 18.09 2.28 -4.30
N ASP A 119 19.41 2.39 -4.31
CA ASP A 119 20.12 3.44 -3.59
C ASP A 119 19.97 4.78 -4.30
N GLY A 120 19.52 5.79 -3.57
CA GLY A 120 19.41 7.17 -4.01
C GLY A 120 20.55 8.04 -3.47
N GLN A 121 20.41 9.35 -3.66
CA GLN A 121 21.39 10.31 -3.16
C GLN A 121 21.25 10.55 -1.65
N ARG A 122 22.38 10.86 -0.99
CA ARG A 122 22.41 11.29 0.43
C ARG A 122 21.79 10.27 1.40
N GLY A 123 21.92 8.97 1.11
CA GLY A 123 21.42 7.90 1.96
C GLY A 123 19.91 7.64 1.84
N SER A 124 19.22 8.25 0.87
CA SER A 124 17.87 7.82 0.51
C SER A 124 17.93 6.48 -0.20
N TYR A 125 16.86 5.70 -0.08
CA TYR A 125 16.68 4.47 -0.83
C TYR A 125 15.20 4.18 -1.04
N THR A 126 14.93 3.40 -2.08
CA THR A 126 13.61 2.87 -2.42
C THR A 126 13.69 1.36 -2.47
N VAL A 127 12.74 0.69 -1.84
CA VAL A 127 12.64 -0.76 -1.80
C VAL A 127 11.58 -1.18 -2.80
N LEU A 128 11.98 -2.00 -3.77
CA LEU A 128 11.10 -2.70 -4.70
C LEU A 128 10.92 -4.12 -4.19
N GLN A 129 9.71 -4.48 -3.80
CA GLN A 129 9.38 -5.82 -3.33
C GLN A 129 8.34 -6.47 -4.25
N VAL A 130 8.65 -7.65 -4.76
CA VAL A 130 7.70 -8.43 -5.57
C VAL A 130 6.98 -9.41 -4.66
N LEU A 131 5.66 -9.30 -4.63
CA LEU A 131 4.77 -10.16 -3.87
C LEU A 131 4.12 -11.16 -4.83
N ALA A 132 4.37 -12.45 -4.62
CA ALA A 132 3.64 -13.53 -5.29
C ALA A 132 2.50 -13.99 -4.38
N VAL A 133 1.26 -13.83 -4.85
CA VAL A 133 0.04 -14.12 -4.10
C VAL A 133 -0.76 -15.16 -4.85
N GLU A 134 -1.02 -16.29 -4.21
CA GLU A 134 -1.84 -17.35 -4.78
C GLU A 134 -3.31 -16.96 -4.67
N ASN A 135 -3.96 -16.68 -5.80
CA ASN A 135 -5.38 -16.33 -5.82
C ASN A 135 -6.00 -16.69 -7.18
N ALA A 136 -6.61 -17.88 -7.25
CA ALA A 136 -7.21 -18.40 -8.47
C ALA A 136 -8.41 -17.57 -8.95
N GLU A 137 -9.21 -17.03 -8.02
CA GLU A 137 -10.41 -16.26 -8.33
C GLU A 137 -10.07 -14.93 -9.01
N VAL A 138 -9.13 -14.18 -8.42
CA VAL A 138 -8.63 -12.94 -9.01
C VAL A 138 -7.98 -13.24 -10.35
N LYS A 139 -7.23 -14.35 -10.46
CA LYS A 139 -6.54 -14.72 -11.69
C LYS A 139 -7.50 -15.05 -12.83
N ALA A 140 -8.62 -15.71 -12.53
CA ALA A 140 -9.66 -16.02 -13.51
C ALA A 140 -10.35 -14.77 -14.07
N VAL A 141 -10.35 -13.68 -13.30
CA VAL A 141 -11.00 -12.41 -13.66
C VAL A 141 -10.03 -11.46 -14.39
N LEU A 142 -8.71 -11.70 -14.35
CA LEU A 142 -7.75 -10.89 -15.10
C LEU A 142 -7.99 -11.00 -16.62
N PRO A 143 -7.91 -9.88 -17.37
CA PRO A 143 -7.37 -8.57 -16.98
C PRO A 143 -8.41 -7.57 -16.44
N ALA A 144 -9.60 -8.01 -16.03
CA ALA A 144 -10.61 -7.12 -15.47
C ALA A 144 -10.10 -6.47 -14.15
N PRO A 145 -10.64 -5.30 -13.78
CA PRO A 145 -10.18 -4.57 -12.60
C PRO A 145 -10.50 -5.34 -11.32
N VAL A 146 -9.61 -5.23 -10.35
CA VAL A 146 -9.72 -5.94 -9.07
C VAL A 146 -9.59 -4.95 -7.93
N TYR A 147 -10.14 -5.31 -6.78
CA TYR A 147 -10.00 -4.55 -5.54
C TYR A 147 -8.72 -4.97 -4.85
N THR A 148 -7.82 -4.02 -4.60
CA THR A 148 -6.58 -4.24 -3.85
C THR A 148 -6.70 -3.58 -2.48
N VAL A 149 -6.39 -4.33 -1.42
CA VAL A 149 -6.48 -3.86 -0.04
C VAL A 149 -5.09 -3.66 0.51
N THR A 150 -4.83 -2.46 1.02
CA THR A 150 -3.57 -2.10 1.69
C THR A 150 -3.89 -1.54 3.06
N ARG A 151 -3.04 -1.86 4.04
CA ARG A 151 -3.16 -1.33 5.41
C ARG A 151 -1.95 -0.48 5.72
N HIS A 152 -2.15 0.56 6.52
CA HIS A 152 -1.14 1.51 6.96
C HIS A 152 -1.37 1.82 8.44
N GLY A 153 -0.29 1.83 9.23
CA GLY A 153 -0.31 2.31 10.60
C GLY A 153 0.22 1.31 11.63
N PRO A 154 0.56 1.78 12.84
CA PRO A 154 0.25 3.12 13.38
C PRO A 154 1.03 4.25 12.69
N LEU A 155 0.31 5.28 12.24
CA LEU A 155 0.83 6.51 11.65
C LEU A 155 0.87 7.58 12.74
N VAL A 156 2.02 8.19 12.94
CA VAL A 156 2.20 9.23 13.95
C VAL A 156 1.77 10.57 13.35
N ASN A 157 0.77 11.19 13.97
CA ASN A 157 0.34 12.54 13.63
C ASN A 157 1.10 13.52 14.52
N THR A 158 2.04 14.26 13.93
CA THR A 158 2.87 15.25 14.65
C THR A 158 2.11 16.50 15.10
N LEU A 159 0.80 16.59 14.81
CA LEU A 159 -0.10 17.57 15.40
C LEU A 159 -1.00 16.84 16.41
N GLY A 160 -1.00 17.35 17.65
CA GLY A 160 -1.71 16.83 18.80
C GLY A 160 -3.24 16.74 18.63
N PRO A 161 -3.98 16.54 19.74
CA PRO A 161 -5.38 16.10 19.71
C PRO A 161 -6.20 16.99 18.79
N LEU A 162 -6.80 16.39 17.75
CA LEU A 162 -7.85 16.92 16.86
C LEU A 162 -8.36 18.32 17.26
N VAL A 163 -7.58 19.37 16.99
CA VAL A 163 -8.11 20.72 16.96
C VAL A 163 -8.59 20.87 15.53
N ASN A 164 -9.85 20.53 15.30
CA ASN A 164 -10.61 21.17 14.24
C ASN A 164 -10.62 22.67 14.59
N THR A 165 -9.59 23.40 14.19
CA THR A 165 -9.75 24.84 13.98
C THR A 165 -10.68 24.96 12.79
N TYR A 166 -11.97 25.07 13.07
CA TYR A 166 -12.89 25.77 12.19
C TYR A 166 -12.39 27.22 12.14
N THR A 167 -11.47 27.50 11.21
CA THR A 167 -11.38 28.84 10.67
C THR A 167 -12.57 28.95 9.75
N ASP A 168 -13.62 29.62 10.22
CA ASP A 168 -14.58 30.26 9.34
C ASP A 168 -13.79 31.00 8.25
N GLU A 169 -14.29 30.91 7.02
CA GLU A 169 -13.73 31.48 5.79
C GLU A 169 -12.70 30.62 5.04
N GLY A 170 -13.21 29.68 4.24
CA GLY A 170 -12.61 29.29 2.95
C GLY A 170 -11.23 28.61 2.94
N GLY A 171 -10.66 28.27 4.10
CA GLY A 171 -9.33 27.67 4.22
C GLY A 171 -9.33 26.16 4.03
N LYS A 172 -8.68 25.66 2.98
CA LYS A 172 -8.37 24.23 2.82
C LYS A 172 -7.56 23.75 4.04
N SER A 173 -8.20 22.98 4.93
CA SER A 173 -7.53 22.31 6.05
C SER A 173 -6.41 21.43 5.50
N LYS A 174 -5.16 21.82 5.75
CA LYS A 174 -4.01 20.92 5.58
C LYS A 174 -3.97 20.03 6.80
N LEU A 175 -4.60 18.86 6.70
CA LEU A 175 -4.35 17.75 7.61
C LEU A 175 -2.83 17.53 7.65
N GLY A 176 -2.22 17.59 8.83
CA GLY A 176 -0.79 17.27 8.98
C GLY A 176 -0.51 15.92 8.33
N THR A 177 0.57 15.80 7.57
CA THR A 177 0.97 14.54 6.93
C THR A 177 1.32 13.53 8.02
N ALA A 178 0.46 12.53 8.20
CA ALA A 178 0.71 11.39 9.06
C ALA A 178 2.02 10.72 8.64
N GLN A 179 2.95 10.52 9.57
CA GLN A 179 4.27 9.94 9.32
C GLN A 179 4.33 8.47 9.70
N GLY A 180 5.15 7.70 9.00
CA GLY A 180 5.37 6.26 9.25
C GLY A 180 4.57 5.35 8.33
N MET A 181 3.97 5.88 7.26
CA MET A 181 3.29 5.11 6.23
C MET A 181 4.21 4.06 5.64
N ALA A 182 5.38 4.42 5.11
CA ALA A 182 6.28 3.48 4.45
C ALA A 182 6.68 2.31 5.37
N ALA A 183 6.93 2.57 6.66
CA ALA A 183 7.39 1.55 7.60
C ALA A 183 6.27 0.62 8.12
N THR A 184 5.02 1.08 8.14
CA THR A 184 3.88 0.35 8.72
C THR A 184 2.89 -0.17 7.68
N SER A 185 3.19 0.07 6.40
CA SER A 185 2.33 -0.35 5.32
C SER A 185 2.51 -1.82 4.99
N ALA A 186 1.41 -2.48 4.66
CA ALA A 186 1.44 -3.83 4.14
C ALA A 186 0.32 -4.05 3.12
N PHE A 187 0.62 -4.89 2.13
CA PHE A 187 -0.39 -5.46 1.25
C PHE A 187 -1.21 -6.49 2.04
N VAL A 188 -2.54 -6.39 1.98
CA VAL A 188 -3.45 -7.31 2.67
C VAL A 188 -3.90 -8.40 1.71
N GLY A 189 -4.28 -8.03 0.49
CA GLY A 189 -4.81 -8.97 -0.49
C GLY A 189 -5.44 -8.26 -1.68
N ALA A 190 -5.85 -9.07 -2.65
CA ALA A 190 -6.67 -8.64 -3.77
C ALA A 190 -7.91 -9.52 -3.91
N PHE A 191 -8.98 -8.93 -4.41
CA PHE A 191 -10.31 -9.54 -4.44
C PHE A 191 -11.02 -9.17 -5.74
N ALA A 192 -11.73 -10.13 -6.33
CA ALA A 192 -12.55 -9.90 -7.50
C ALA A 192 -13.80 -9.10 -7.13
N GLU A 193 -14.42 -9.41 -5.99
CA GLU A 193 -15.63 -8.75 -5.53
C GLU A 193 -15.37 -7.64 -4.51
N ARG A 194 -16.18 -6.58 -4.60
CA ARG A 194 -16.15 -5.46 -3.65
C ARG A 194 -16.47 -5.92 -2.23
N LYS A 195 -17.42 -6.84 -2.08
CA LYS A 195 -17.88 -7.32 -0.77
C LYS A 195 -16.73 -7.98 0.01
N ASP A 196 -15.98 -8.85 -0.64
CA ASP A 196 -14.85 -9.56 -0.04
C ASP A 196 -13.71 -8.60 0.30
N ALA A 197 -13.44 -7.63 -0.60
CA ALA A 197 -12.46 -6.59 -0.34
C ALA A 197 -12.82 -5.75 0.90
N LEU A 198 -14.10 -5.42 1.08
CA LEU A 198 -14.58 -4.68 2.24
C LEU A 198 -14.51 -5.51 3.52
N GLU A 199 -14.87 -6.79 3.46
CA GLU A 199 -14.76 -7.69 4.60
C GLU A 199 -13.30 -7.84 5.05
N ALA A 200 -12.38 -8.06 4.09
CA ALA A 200 -10.95 -8.11 4.35
C ALA A 200 -10.42 -6.79 4.92
N ALA A 201 -10.89 -5.65 4.40
CA ALA A 201 -10.52 -4.33 4.91
C ALA A 201 -11.00 -4.11 6.35
N ARG A 202 -12.25 -4.50 6.66
CA ARG A 202 -12.79 -4.44 8.04
C ARG A 202 -12.02 -5.33 8.99
N LYS A 203 -11.67 -6.55 8.56
CA LYS A 203 -10.86 -7.48 9.35
C LYS A 203 -9.46 -6.93 9.60
N ALA A 204 -8.81 -6.38 8.58
CA ALA A 204 -7.51 -5.73 8.71
C ALA A 204 -7.57 -4.52 9.65
N MET A 205 -8.63 -3.71 9.57
CA MET A 205 -8.84 -2.57 10.46
C MET A 205 -9.09 -3.01 11.90
N ALA A 206 -9.92 -4.04 12.11
CA ALA A 206 -10.18 -4.59 13.43
C ALA A 206 -8.89 -5.13 14.07
N ALA A 207 -8.06 -5.86 13.32
CA ALA A 207 -6.78 -6.38 13.81
C ALA A 207 -5.79 -5.26 14.16
N MET A 208 -5.77 -4.16 13.41
CA MET A 208 -4.90 -3.01 13.73
C MET A 208 -5.37 -2.19 14.94
N ALA A 209 -6.67 -2.19 15.22
CA ALA A 209 -7.27 -1.49 16.35
C ALA A 209 -7.49 -2.40 17.58
N GLU A 210 -7.09 -3.66 17.52
CA GLU A 210 -7.20 -4.61 18.62
C GLU A 210 -6.32 -4.15 19.79
N GLY A 211 -6.90 -4.12 21.00
CA GLY A 211 -6.20 -3.67 22.20
C GLY A 211 -5.95 -2.17 22.31
N VAL A 212 -6.50 -1.34 21.41
CA VAL A 212 -6.39 0.13 21.46
C VAL A 212 -7.72 0.74 21.90
N GLU A 213 -7.75 1.33 23.09
CA GLU A 213 -8.91 2.07 23.60
C GLU A 213 -9.02 3.49 23.01
N GLY A 214 -10.24 4.03 22.96
CA GLY A 214 -10.49 5.43 22.53
C GLY A 214 -10.34 5.68 21.02
N VAL A 215 -10.49 4.64 20.19
CA VAL A 215 -10.34 4.74 18.74
C VAL A 215 -11.65 5.16 18.08
N ALA A 216 -11.68 6.33 17.45
CA ALA A 216 -12.74 6.73 16.54
C ALA A 216 -12.53 6.04 15.19
N ARG A 217 -13.60 5.47 14.61
CA ARG A 217 -13.56 4.80 13.30
C ARG A 217 -14.46 5.52 12.32
N THR A 218 -13.94 5.80 11.13
CA THR A 218 -14.71 6.35 10.02
C THR A 218 -14.52 5.48 8.78
N GLU A 219 -15.62 5.20 8.10
CA GLU A 219 -15.67 4.43 6.86
C GLU A 219 -16.14 5.37 5.76
N THR A 220 -15.27 5.68 4.79
CA THR A 220 -15.63 6.48 3.62
C THR A 220 -15.54 5.60 2.39
N MET A 221 -16.68 5.40 1.74
CA MET A 221 -16.80 4.53 0.58
C MET A 221 -17.19 5.35 -0.64
N GLY A 222 -16.47 5.16 -1.75
CA GLY A 222 -16.88 5.68 -3.04
C GLY A 222 -18.17 5.01 -3.52
N GLN A 223 -18.89 5.70 -4.41
CA GLN A 223 -20.12 5.17 -5.00
C GLN A 223 -19.77 4.21 -6.16
N GLY A 224 -20.49 3.09 -6.27
CA GLY A 224 -20.30 2.12 -7.36
C GLY A 224 -18.96 1.37 -7.30
N ALA A 225 -18.23 1.37 -8.41
CA ALA A 225 -16.92 0.70 -8.56
C ALA A 225 -15.75 1.50 -7.97
N GLU A 226 -16.01 2.61 -7.27
CA GLU A 226 -14.95 3.37 -6.62
C GLU A 226 -14.42 2.65 -5.38
N GLY A 227 -13.13 2.88 -5.10
CA GLY A 227 -12.46 2.38 -3.91
C GLY A 227 -13.03 2.96 -2.61
N GLY A 228 -12.40 2.62 -1.50
CA GLY A 228 -12.81 3.05 -0.16
C GLY A 228 -11.63 3.25 0.76
N VAL A 229 -11.84 4.05 1.81
CA VAL A 229 -10.86 4.26 2.87
C VAL A 229 -11.55 4.04 4.21
N MET A 230 -10.95 3.18 5.02
CA MET A 230 -11.27 3.06 6.44
C MET A 230 -10.19 3.77 7.24
N LEU A 231 -10.59 4.63 8.15
CA LEU A 231 -9.70 5.34 9.05
C LEU A 231 -10.06 4.96 10.48
N ALA A 232 -9.04 4.67 11.27
CA ALA A 232 -9.15 4.63 12.72
C ALA A 232 -8.18 5.65 13.30
N ALA A 233 -8.61 6.43 14.28
CA ALA A 233 -7.76 7.47 14.85
C ALA A 233 -7.96 7.60 16.35
N ARG A 234 -6.86 7.93 17.04
CA ARG A 234 -6.83 8.44 18.40
C ARG A 234 -5.95 9.70 18.43
N PRO A 235 -5.98 10.51 19.50
CA PRO A 235 -5.04 11.63 19.61
C PRO A 235 -3.58 11.20 19.36
N GLY A 236 -2.94 11.83 18.37
CA GLY A 236 -1.55 11.60 17.98
C GLY A 236 -1.25 10.37 17.09
N VAL A 237 -2.21 9.45 16.88
CA VAL A 237 -1.97 8.24 16.06
C VAL A 237 -3.19 7.89 15.21
N SER A 238 -2.97 7.52 13.94
CA SER A 238 -4.01 7.00 13.06
C SER A 238 -3.61 5.71 12.35
N TRP A 239 -4.59 4.98 11.85
CA TRP A 239 -4.45 3.80 11.01
C TRP A 239 -5.38 3.96 9.82
N GLN A 240 -4.95 3.49 8.67
CA GLN A 240 -5.69 3.61 7.43
C GLN A 240 -5.69 2.27 6.70
N VAL A 241 -6.86 1.82 6.26
CA VAL A 241 -6.99 0.73 5.29
C VAL A 241 -7.56 1.32 4.01
N LYS A 242 -6.87 1.14 2.89
CA LYS A 242 -7.31 1.59 1.57
C LYS A 242 -7.73 0.38 0.75
N VAL A 243 -8.94 0.45 0.21
CA VAL A 243 -9.45 -0.42 -0.84
C VAL A 243 -9.33 0.35 -2.14
N LEU A 244 -8.41 -0.06 -3.00
CA LEU A 244 -8.17 0.59 -4.28
C LEU A 244 -8.79 -0.28 -5.38
N TYR A 245 -9.74 0.27 -6.12
CA TYR A 245 -10.21 -0.32 -7.36
C TYR A 245 -9.29 0.11 -8.49
N LYS A 246 -8.51 -0.81 -9.02
CA LYS A 246 -7.52 -0.49 -10.05
C LYS A 246 -8.06 -0.76 -11.45
N GLY A 247 -8.56 0.29 -12.10
CA GLY A 247 -8.87 0.31 -13.53
C GLY A 247 -7.65 0.44 -14.46
N GLU A 248 -6.43 0.61 -13.93
CA GLU A 248 -5.22 0.74 -14.78
C GLU A 248 -4.90 -0.54 -15.58
N VAL A 249 -5.21 -1.72 -15.02
CA VAL A 249 -5.11 -2.98 -15.75
C VAL A 249 -6.07 -2.98 -16.94
N PHE A 250 -7.24 -2.36 -16.78
CA PHE A 250 -8.22 -2.20 -17.86
C PHE A 250 -7.70 -1.30 -18.98
N ARG A 251 -6.94 -0.24 -18.66
CA ARG A 251 -6.33 0.64 -19.66
C ARG A 251 -5.20 -0.06 -20.41
N SER A 252 -4.25 -0.70 -19.72
CA SER A 252 -3.16 -1.43 -20.40
C SER A 252 -3.65 -2.69 -21.13
N ALA A 253 -4.65 -3.40 -20.60
CA ALA A 253 -5.22 -4.57 -21.28
C ALA A 253 -6.11 -4.19 -22.46
N ARG A 254 -6.82 -3.06 -22.38
CA ARG A 254 -7.53 -2.48 -23.52
C ARG A 254 -6.54 -2.02 -24.59
N GLU A 255 -5.50 -1.28 -24.22
CA GLU A 255 -4.45 -0.85 -25.15
C GLU A 255 -3.74 -2.07 -25.80
N ALA A 256 -3.50 -3.15 -25.05
CA ALA A 256 -2.93 -4.38 -25.59
C ALA A 256 -3.92 -5.18 -26.47
N ALA A 257 -5.20 -5.30 -26.08
CA ALA A 257 -6.21 -6.00 -26.88
C ALA A 257 -6.58 -5.25 -28.16
N GLU A 258 -6.56 -3.92 -28.12
CA GLU A 258 -6.77 -3.02 -29.26
C GLU A 258 -5.56 -3.04 -30.19
N ALA A 259 -4.33 -3.15 -29.67
CA ALA A 259 -3.13 -3.41 -30.46
C ALA A 259 -3.11 -4.82 -31.11
N GLU A 260 -3.75 -5.81 -30.49
CA GLU A 260 -3.89 -7.18 -31.01
C GLU A 260 -5.14 -7.39 -31.90
N GLY A 261 -5.98 -6.35 -32.10
CA GLY A 261 -7.17 -6.42 -32.97
C GLY A 261 -8.28 -7.35 -32.46
N LYS A 262 -8.27 -7.74 -31.18
CA LYS A 262 -9.30 -8.61 -30.59
C LYS A 262 -10.42 -7.76 -30.01
N ALA A 263 -11.59 -7.79 -30.66
CA ALA A 263 -12.82 -7.26 -30.10
C ALA A 263 -13.27 -8.17 -28.95
N VAL A 264 -12.90 -7.81 -27.73
CA VAL A 264 -13.39 -8.48 -26.51
C VAL A 264 -14.60 -7.69 -26.00
N GLU A 265 -15.74 -8.37 -25.86
CA GLU A 265 -16.96 -7.80 -25.29
C GLU A 265 -16.83 -7.81 -23.76
N TRP A 266 -16.58 -6.65 -23.17
CA TRP A 266 -16.34 -6.52 -21.73
C TRP A 266 -17.65 -6.24 -20.99
N ARG A 267 -17.99 -7.08 -20.00
CA ARG A 267 -19.10 -6.80 -19.08
C ARG A 267 -18.72 -5.64 -18.16
N LEU A 268 -19.49 -4.55 -18.27
CA LEU A 268 -19.48 -3.37 -17.40
C LEU A 268 -20.07 -3.68 -16.02
#